data_AF-A0A915PND2-F1
#
_entry.id   AF-A0A915PND2-F1
#
_cell.length_a   1.000
_cell.length_b   1.000
_cell.length_c   1.000
_cell.angle_alpha   90.00
_cell.angle_beta   90.00
_cell.angle_gamma   90.00
#
_symmetry.space_group_name_H-M   'P 1'
#
loop_
_entity.id
_entity.type
_entity.pdbx_description
1 polymer ?
#
loop_
_entity_poly.entity_id
_entity_poly.type
_entity_poly.pdbx_seq_one_letter_code
_entity_poly.pdbx_strand_id
1 'polypeptide(L)' 'MWRQLGINYVRYSQVAASATRKCMKKAVKGEMEKPATSTVKITAWENGKPLKKE' A
#
# COMPACT_ATOMS: atom_id res chain seq x y z
N MET A 1 13.83 10.96 -8.36
CA MET A 1 12.48 11.16 -8.95
C MET A 1 11.76 9.81 -8.94
N TRP A 2 10.53 9.68 -8.38
CA TRP A 2 9.90 8.36 -8.11
C TRP A 2 9.81 7.42 -9.33
N ARG A 3 9.77 7.98 -10.55
CA ARG A 3 9.85 7.22 -11.80
C ARG A 3 11.16 6.45 -11.98
N GLN A 4 12.29 7.01 -11.55
CA GLN A 4 13.60 6.35 -11.63
C GLN A 4 13.73 5.15 -10.68
N LEU A 5 12.88 5.09 -9.65
CA LEU A 5 12.84 4.00 -8.67
C LEU A 5 11.88 2.86 -9.09
N GLY A 6 11.30 2.93 -10.29
CA GLY A 6 10.34 1.93 -10.76
C GLY A 6 8.99 1.95 -10.03
N ILE A 7 8.68 3.01 -9.29
CA ILE A 7 7.43 3.15 -8.56
C ILE A 7 6.35 3.69 -9.50
N ASN A 8 5.20 3.01 -9.56
CA ASN A 8 4.04 3.51 -10.31
C ASN A 8 3.36 4.69 -9.58
N TYR A 9 2.59 5.49 -10.31
CA TYR A 9 1.91 6.67 -9.76
C TYR A 9 0.97 6.33 -8.59
N VAL A 10 0.27 5.20 -8.66
CA VAL A 10 -0.66 4.75 -7.61
C VAL A 10 0.09 4.46 -6.30
N ARG A 11 1.26 3.81 -6.38
CA ARG A 11 2.11 3.56 -5.21
C ARG A 11 2.68 4.85 -4.66
N TYR A 12 3.09 5.78 -5.52
CA TYR A 12 3.56 7.08 -5.09
C TYR A 12 2.48 7.85 -4.31
N SER A 13 1.27 7.95 -4.85
CA SER A 13 0.17 8.67 -4.20
C SER A 13 -0.30 8.01 -2.89
N GLN A 14 -0.29 6.69 -2.81
CA GLN A 14 -0.57 5.95 -1.57
C GLN A 14 0.44 6.27 -0.46
N VAL A 15 1.75 6.32 -0.78
CA VAL A 15 2.80 6.66 0.18
C VAL A 15 2.66 8.10 0.66
N ALA A 16 2.40 9.04 -0.26
CA ALA A 16 2.15 10.44 0.08
C ALA A 16 0.92 10.57 1.00
N ALA A 17 -0.18 9.88 0.69
CA ALA A 17 -1.36 9.87 1.54
C ALA A 17 -1.07 9.31 2.94
N SER A 18 -0.28 8.24 3.04
CA SER A 18 0.15 7.68 4.34
C SER A 18 0.97 8.68 5.15
N ALA A 19 1.92 9.37 4.52
CA ALA A 19 2.73 10.41 5.17
C ALA A 19 1.85 11.55 5.69
N THR A 20 0.93 12.07 4.88
CA THR A 20 0.00 13.13 5.28
C THR A 20 -0.85 12.71 6.47
N ARG A 21 -1.38 11.48 6.47
CA ARG A 21 -2.22 10.97 7.57
C ARG A 21 -1.48 10.90 8.91
N LYS A 22 -0.20 10.52 8.89
CA LYS A 22 0.63 10.46 10.12
C LYS A 22 0.78 11.82 10.79
N CYS A 23 0.82 12.89 9.98
CA CYS A 23 0.99 14.27 10.41
C CYS A 23 -0.31 14.97 10.84
N MET A 24 -1.49 14.36 10.67
CA MET A 24 -2.76 14.98 11.06
C MET A 24 -3.04 14.89 12.57
N LYS A 25 -3.96 15.74 13.03
CA LYS A 25 -4.37 15.83 14.44
C LYS A 25 -4.93 14.49 14.94
N LYS A 26 -4.59 14.13 16.19
CA LYS A 26 -5.00 12.87 16.83
C LYS A 26 -6.52 12.65 16.85
N ALA A 27 -7.30 13.72 16.93
CA ALA A 27 -8.77 13.68 16.93
C ALA A 27 -9.39 13.00 15.69
N VAL A 28 -8.68 13.00 14.55
CA VAL A 28 -9.19 12.44 13.27
C VAL A 28 -8.44 11.15 12.88
N LYS A 29 -7.45 10.71 13.67
CA LYS A 29 -6.60 9.56 13.30
C LYS A 29 -7.39 8.25 13.20
N GLY A 30 -8.33 7.99 14.11
CA GLY A 30 -9.08 6.73 14.14
C GLY A 30 -9.95 6.47 12.91
N GLU A 31 -10.47 7.52 12.26
CA GLU A 31 -11.25 7.37 11.02
C GLU A 31 -10.35 7.16 9.79
N MET A 32 -9.14 7.71 9.85
CA MET A 32 -8.19 7.73 8.74
C MET A 32 -7.30 6.48 8.63
N GLU A 33 -7.22 5.68 9.69
CA GLU A 33 -6.48 4.41 9.70
C GLU A 33 -7.24 3.27 9.02
N LYS A 34 -8.58 3.33 9.01
CA LYS A 34 -9.47 2.33 8.37
C LYS A 34 -9.12 2.02 6.90
N PRO A 35 -8.85 3.01 6.02
CA PRO A 35 -8.52 2.73 4.62
C PRO A 35 -7.07 2.27 4.36
N ALA A 36 -6.21 2.18 5.38
CA ALA A 36 -4.80 1.84 5.19
C ALA A 36 -4.50 0.32 5.21
N THR A 37 -5.46 -0.50 5.63
CA THR A 37 -5.27 -1.95 5.78
C THR A 37 -5.64 -2.70 4.50
N SER A 38 -4.68 -3.41 3.90
CA SER A 38 -4.94 -4.34 2.80
C SER A 38 -5.15 -5.75 3.35
N THR A 39 -6.37 -6.27 3.26
CA THR A 39 -6.71 -7.65 3.67
C THR A 39 -6.39 -8.69 2.59
N VAL A 40 -6.06 -8.23 1.38
CA VAL A 40 -5.86 -9.11 0.21
C VAL A 40 -4.50 -9.78 0.28
N LYS A 41 -4.50 -11.12 0.25
CA LYS A 41 -3.30 -11.94 0.05
C LYS A 41 -3.13 -12.22 -1.44
N ILE A 42 -1.98 -11.84 -2.01
CA ILE A 42 -1.66 -12.11 -3.41
C ILE A 42 -0.85 -13.40 -3.49
N THR A 43 -1.42 -14.41 -4.13
CA THR A 43 -0.75 -15.66 -4.47
C THR A 43 -0.32 -15.59 -5.93
N ALA A 44 0.98 -15.73 -6.20
CA ALA A 44 1.48 -15.82 -7.56
C ALA A 44 1.21 -17.24 -8.11
N TRP A 45 0.86 -17.33 -9.39
CA TRP A 45 0.58 -18.60 -10.08
C TRP A 45 1.43 -18.70 -11.32
N GLU A 46 1.95 -19.89 -11.60
CA GLU A 46 2.71 -20.17 -12.82
C GLU A 46 2.38 -21.60 -13.26
N ASN A 47 2.13 -21.78 -14.57
CA ASN A 47 1.79 -23.09 -15.17
C ASN A 47 0.68 -23.85 -14.40
N GLY A 48 -0.33 -23.14 -13.91
CA GLY A 48 -1.48 -23.71 -13.21
C GLY A 48 -1.23 -24.14 -11.76
N LYS A 49 -0.05 -23.86 -11.19
CA LYS A 49 0.26 -24.14 -9.78
C LYS A 49 0.55 -22.84 -9.03
N PRO A 50 0.06 -22.69 -7.79
CA PRO A 50 0.42 -21.54 -6.96
C PRO A 50 1.89 -21.65 -6.58
N LEU A 51 2.67 -20.60 -6.83
CA LEU A 51 4.01 -20.48 -6.28
C LEU A 51 3.89 -20.33 -4.77
N LYS A 52 4.45 -21.30 -4.02
CA LYS A 52 4.69 -21.11 -2.60
C LYS A 52 5.77 -20.04 -2.46
N LYS A 53 5.43 -18.92 -1.83
CA LYS A 53 6.43 -18.02 -1.26
C LYS A 53 7.05 -18.73 -0.07
N GLU A 54 8.34 -19.06 -0.16
CA GLU A 54 9.19 -19.32 1.01
C GLU A 54 9.32 -18.07 1.89
#